data_AF-A0A0D2V8S0-F1
#
_entry.id   AF-A0A0D2V8S0-F1
#
_cell.length_a   1.000
_cell.length_b   1.000
_cell.length_c   1.000
_cell.angle_alpha   90.00
_cell.angle_beta   90.00
_cell.angle_gamma   90.00
#
_symmetry.space_group_name_H-M   'P 1'
#
loop_
_entity.id
_entity.type
_entity.pdbx_description
1 polymer ?
#
loop_
_entity_poly.entity_id
_entity_poly.type
_entity_poly.pdbx_seq_one_letter_code
_entity_poly.pdbx_strand_id
1 'polypeptide(L)'
;IIKKKLFWFSIASPGNSRHILTFAFALLVCLSIHGEITQKPQKWIGEPSSDSEESFVNVKRSDFRADFVFGASSAAAQIEGSEKSKGKGPTVWDQFIRKLPDKIVDNCSLEVAIDLYNRYKVLSFL
;
A
#
# COMPACT_ATOMS: atom_id res chain seq x y z
N ILE A 1 -7.11 -13.74 11.90
CA ILE A 1 -6.03 -13.70 12.92
C ILE A 1 -5.39 -12.34 12.76
N ILE A 2 -5.90 -11.29 13.41
CA ILE A 2 -5.51 -10.85 14.76
C ILE A 2 -6.74 -10.34 15.52
N LYS A 3 -6.76 -10.65 16.81
CA LYS A 3 -7.87 -10.49 17.76
C LYS A 3 -8.26 -9.01 17.90
N LYS A 4 -9.53 -8.67 17.66
CA LYS A 4 -10.14 -7.46 18.20
C LYS A 4 -10.09 -7.58 19.72
N LYS A 5 -9.20 -6.82 20.36
CA LYS A 5 -9.20 -6.64 21.82
C LYS A 5 -10.53 -6.00 22.19
N LEU A 6 -11.42 -6.82 22.74
CA LEU A 6 -12.53 -6.39 23.58
C LEU A 6 -11.94 -5.48 24.66
N PHE A 7 -12.22 -4.18 24.58
CA PHE A 7 -12.22 -3.34 25.77
C PHE A 7 -13.66 -3.32 26.27
N TRP A 8 -13.89 -4.12 27.30
CA TRP A 8 -15.02 -3.97 28.19
C TRP A 8 -14.92 -2.60 28.87
N PHE A 9 -15.85 -1.70 28.60
CA PHE A 9 -16.22 -0.65 29.53
C PHE A 9 -17.72 -0.76 29.77
N SER A 10 -18.07 -1.62 30.73
CA SER A 10 -19.27 -1.42 31.53
C SER A 10 -18.94 -0.32 32.53
N ILE A 11 -19.80 0.69 32.69
CA ILE A 11 -20.16 1.32 33.98
C ILE A 11 -21.30 2.34 33.76
N ALA A 12 -22.42 2.02 34.43
CA ALA A 12 -23.41 2.85 35.13
C ALA A 12 -24.27 3.92 34.41
N SER A 13 -25.59 3.74 34.62
CA SER A 13 -26.71 4.67 34.40
C SER A 13 -26.74 5.84 35.43
N PRO A 14 -27.60 6.87 35.24
CA PRO A 14 -27.33 8.25 35.58
C PRO A 14 -27.87 8.64 36.97
N GLY A 15 -27.12 9.46 37.70
CA GLY A 15 -27.64 10.01 38.97
C GLY A 15 -26.88 11.19 39.54
N ASN A 16 -25.92 11.78 38.79
CA ASN A 16 -25.12 12.87 39.34
C ASN A 16 -24.80 13.89 38.25
N SER A 17 -25.43 15.08 38.34
CA SER A 17 -25.39 16.18 37.37
C SER A 17 -23.97 16.58 36.96
N ARG A 18 -23.00 16.42 37.87
CA ARG A 18 -21.59 16.72 37.63
C ARG A 18 -20.97 15.88 36.51
N HIS A 19 -21.37 14.61 36.37
CA HIS A 19 -20.89 13.71 35.32
C HIS A 19 -21.51 14.05 33.96
N ILE A 20 -22.79 14.44 33.94
CA ILE A 20 -23.48 14.85 32.70
C ILE A 20 -22.82 16.09 32.12
N LEU A 21 -22.47 17.07 32.97
CA LEU A 21 -21.71 18.25 32.55
C LEU A 21 -20.31 17.91 32.05
N THR A 22 -19.60 16.95 32.66
CA THR A 22 -18.26 16.54 32.18
C THR A 22 -18.33 15.83 30.84
N PHE A 23 -19.31 14.94 30.64
CA PHE A 23 -19.54 14.29 29.35
C PHE A 23 -19.97 15.29 28.26
N ALA A 24 -20.82 16.27 28.60
CA ALA A 24 -21.23 17.32 27.68
C ALA A 24 -20.04 18.21 27.26
N PHE A 25 -19.15 18.56 28.19
CA PHE A 25 -17.92 19.32 27.88
C PHE A 25 -16.95 18.52 27.01
N ALA A 26 -16.78 17.22 27.29
CA ALA A 26 -15.94 16.33 26.49
C ALA A 26 -16.48 16.18 25.06
N LEU A 27 -17.80 16.05 24.88
CA LEU A 27 -18.44 16.03 23.56
C LEU A 27 -18.30 17.36 22.81
N LEU A 28 -18.44 18.50 23.50
CA LEU A 28 -18.21 19.83 22.93
C LEU A 28 -16.77 19.99 22.42
N VAL A 29 -15.78 19.55 23.21
CA VAL A 29 -14.37 19.54 22.79
C VAL A 29 -14.13 18.61 21.60
N CYS A 30 -14.75 17.42 21.58
CA CYS A 30 -14.66 16.49 20.45
C CYS A 30 -15.32 17.03 19.17
N LEU A 31 -16.37 17.84 19.27
CA LEU A 31 -17.04 18.46 18.12
C LEU A 31 -16.30 19.71 17.63
N SER A 32 -15.61 20.45 18.50
CA SER A 32 -14.75 21.57 18.11
C SER A 32 -13.51 21.16 17.31
N ILE A 33 -13.13 19.88 17.33
CA ILE A 33 -11.99 19.35 16.54
C ILE A 33 -12.38 19.04 15.09
N HIS A 34 -13.66 19.13 14.70
CA HIS A 34 -14.05 19.12 13.29
C HIS A 34 -13.85 20.50 12.61
N GLY A 35 -12.87 21.28 13.09
CA GLY A 35 -12.27 22.39 12.35
C GLY A 35 -11.69 21.85 11.05
N GLU A 36 -12.57 21.79 10.05
CA GLU A 36 -12.32 21.95 8.63
C GLU A 36 -10.84 21.79 8.24
N ILE A 37 -10.41 20.52 8.13
CA ILE A 37 -9.23 20.19 7.32
C ILE A 37 -9.67 20.30 5.86
N THR A 38 -10.00 21.51 5.41
CA THR A 38 -9.85 21.85 4.00
C THR A 38 -8.38 22.16 3.80
N GLN A 39 -7.55 21.12 3.79
CA GLN A 39 -6.29 21.24 3.08
C GLN A 39 -6.65 21.50 1.63
N LYS A 40 -6.56 22.77 1.21
CA LYS A 40 -6.44 23.13 -0.19
C LYS A 40 -5.39 22.17 -0.77
N PRO A 41 -5.71 21.40 -1.82
CA PRO A 41 -4.79 20.39 -2.32
C PRO A 41 -3.45 21.05 -2.51
N GLN A 42 -2.42 20.51 -1.85
CA GLN A 42 -1.07 20.99 -2.07
C GLN A 42 -0.83 20.92 -3.56
N LYS A 43 -0.61 22.08 -4.16
CA LYS A 43 -0.22 22.22 -5.55
C LYS A 43 1.00 21.33 -5.75
N TRP A 44 0.80 20.19 -6.42
CA TRP A 44 1.88 19.31 -6.77
C TRP A 44 2.89 20.13 -7.56
N ILE A 45 4.17 20.00 -7.24
CA ILE A 45 5.27 20.61 -7.97
C ILE A 45 5.21 20.00 -9.38
N GLY A 46 4.49 20.66 -10.28
CA GLY A 46 4.05 20.06 -11.56
C GLY A 46 2.86 20.75 -12.23
N GLU A 47 2.23 21.78 -11.65
CA GLU A 47 1.40 22.68 -12.47
C GLU A 47 2.31 23.43 -13.46
N PRO A 48 2.09 23.28 -14.78
CA PRO A 48 2.94 23.92 -15.77
C PRO A 48 2.73 25.44 -15.69
N SER A 49 3.72 26.14 -15.14
CA SER A 49 3.94 27.54 -15.49
C SER A 49 4.29 27.58 -16.97
N SER A 50 3.58 28.43 -17.74
CA SER A 50 3.65 28.49 -19.20
C SER A 50 5.03 28.75 -19.81
N ASP A 51 6.08 28.98 -19.02
CA ASP A 51 7.41 29.35 -19.50
C ASP A 51 8.53 28.68 -18.68
N SER A 52 8.38 27.41 -18.28
CA SER A 52 9.48 26.61 -17.73
C SER A 52 10.07 25.69 -18.79
N GLU A 53 11.18 26.09 -19.39
CA GLU A 53 12.11 25.19 -20.08
C GLU A 53 12.50 24.07 -19.10
N GLU A 54 11.88 22.89 -19.22
CA GLU A 54 12.28 21.72 -18.44
C GLU A 54 13.69 21.30 -18.91
N SER A 55 14.70 21.75 -18.17
CA SER A 55 16.07 21.28 -18.38
C SER A 55 16.15 19.82 -17.95
N PHE A 56 16.19 18.92 -18.93
CA PHE A 56 16.42 17.50 -18.67
C PHE A 56 17.81 17.32 -18.04
N VAL A 57 17.86 16.76 -16.83
CA VAL A 57 19.13 16.41 -16.18
C VAL A 57 19.70 15.17 -16.87
N ASN A 58 20.88 15.32 -17.50
CA ASN A 58 21.58 14.21 -18.16
C ASN A 58 22.41 13.42 -17.14
N VAL A 59 21.82 12.37 -16.55
CA VAL A 59 22.47 11.49 -15.57
C VAL A 59 23.27 10.38 -16.27
N LYS A 60 24.54 10.20 -15.90
CA LYS A 60 25.47 9.22 -16.48
C LYS A 60 26.02 8.28 -15.40
N ARG A 61 26.52 7.11 -15.81
CA ARG A 61 27.19 6.17 -14.88
C ARG A 61 28.39 6.79 -14.17
N SER A 62 29.09 7.72 -14.83
CA SER A 62 30.24 8.47 -14.29
C SER A 62 29.90 9.33 -13.08
N ASP A 63 28.62 9.64 -12.86
CA ASP A 63 28.18 10.50 -11.76
C ASP A 63 28.15 9.75 -10.43
N PHE A 64 28.31 8.42 -10.46
CA PHE A 64 28.33 7.53 -9.30
C PHE A 64 29.73 6.92 -9.13
N ARG A 65 30.10 6.58 -7.90
CA ARG A 65 31.39 5.92 -7.60
C ARG A 65 31.59 4.65 -8.44
N ALA A 66 32.84 4.30 -8.71
CA ALA A 66 33.18 3.12 -9.50
C ALA A 66 32.65 1.80 -8.89
N ASP A 67 32.55 1.74 -7.55
CA ASP A 67 32.05 0.61 -6.78
C ASP A 67 30.53 0.62 -6.56
N PHE A 68 29.82 1.60 -7.10
CA PHE A 68 28.36 1.67 -6.99
C PHE A 68 27.69 0.55 -7.79
N VAL A 69 26.79 -0.20 -7.15
CA VAL A 69 26.04 -1.31 -7.76
C VAL A 69 24.63 -0.84 -8.11
N PHE A 70 24.29 -0.96 -9.38
CA PHE A 70 22.92 -0.85 -9.86
C PHE A 70 22.32 -2.26 -9.94
N GLY A 71 21.06 -2.39 -9.58
CA GLY A 71 20.35 -3.66 -9.66
C GLY A 71 18.86 -3.45 -9.81
N ALA A 72 18.15 -4.53 -10.13
CA ALA A 72 16.71 -4.61 -10.16
C ALA A 72 16.23 -5.66 -9.15
N SER A 73 15.02 -5.49 -8.62
CA SER A 73 14.40 -6.41 -7.68
C SER A 73 13.01 -6.81 -8.17
N SER A 74 12.60 -8.03 -7.84
CA SER A 74 11.29 -8.59 -8.19
C SER A 74 10.79 -9.51 -7.07
N ALA A 75 9.51 -9.89 -7.11
CA ALA A 75 8.92 -10.81 -6.15
C ALA A 75 8.40 -12.08 -6.86
N ALA A 76 8.58 -13.24 -6.22
CA ALA A 76 8.22 -14.56 -6.76
C ALA A 76 6.80 -14.61 -7.33
N ALA A 77 5.81 -14.13 -6.56
CA ALA A 77 4.42 -14.11 -6.99
C ALA A 77 4.19 -13.34 -8.31
N GLN A 78 4.94 -12.26 -8.54
CA GLN A 78 4.79 -11.40 -9.71
C GLN A 78 5.43 -11.97 -10.97
N ILE A 79 6.43 -12.86 -10.84
CA ILE A 79 7.29 -13.23 -11.96
C ILE A 79 7.38 -14.72 -12.25
N GLU A 80 7.32 -15.58 -11.23
CA GLU A 80 7.63 -17.00 -11.39
C GLU A 80 6.50 -17.76 -12.08
N GLY A 81 5.26 -17.49 -11.65
CA GLY A 81 4.10 -18.33 -11.92
C GLY A 81 3.82 -19.32 -10.77
N SER A 82 2.82 -20.18 -10.97
CA SER A 82 2.33 -21.15 -9.99
C SER A 82 2.19 -22.52 -10.64
N GLU A 83 3.33 -23.12 -10.99
CA GLU A 83 3.35 -24.47 -11.58
C GLU A 83 2.98 -25.53 -10.53
N LYS A 84 1.68 -25.79 -10.39
CA LYS A 84 1.12 -26.80 -9.47
C LYS A 84 1.67 -28.20 -9.74
N SER A 85 2.04 -28.50 -10.99
CA SER A 85 2.54 -29.80 -11.43
C SER A 85 3.91 -30.19 -10.83
N LYS A 86 4.66 -29.23 -10.28
CA LYS A 86 5.99 -29.47 -9.68
C LYS A 86 6.01 -29.38 -8.16
N GLY A 87 4.84 -29.48 -7.52
CA GLY A 87 4.73 -29.59 -6.07
C GLY A 87 4.70 -28.26 -5.29
N LYS A 88 4.51 -27.13 -5.97
CA LYS A 88 4.28 -25.83 -5.31
C LYS A 88 2.96 -25.86 -4.52
N GLY A 89 3.04 -25.57 -3.23
CA GLY A 89 1.85 -25.37 -2.38
C GLY A 89 1.18 -24.00 -2.60
N PRO A 90 -0.12 -23.86 -2.28
CA PRO A 90 -0.83 -22.59 -2.45
C PRO A 90 -0.32 -21.54 -1.47
N THR A 91 -0.09 -20.32 -1.97
CA THR A 91 0.31 -19.15 -1.17
C THR A 91 -0.91 -18.34 -0.71
N VAL A 92 -0.68 -17.37 0.18
CA VAL A 92 -1.72 -16.40 0.58
C VAL A 92 -2.24 -15.62 -0.62
N TRP A 93 -1.38 -15.28 -1.58
CA TRP A 93 -1.76 -14.56 -2.80
C TRP A 93 -2.63 -15.41 -3.73
N ASP A 94 -2.30 -16.71 -3.88
CA ASP A 94 -3.16 -17.64 -4.62
C ASP A 94 -4.56 -17.71 -3.99
N GLN A 95 -4.65 -17.74 -2.66
CA GLN A 95 -5.93 -17.76 -1.95
C GLN A 95 -6.69 -16.45 -2.05
N PHE A 96 -6.00 -15.31 -1.99
CA PHE A 96 -6.60 -13.99 -2.09
C PHE A 96 -7.30 -13.81 -3.43
N ILE A 97 -6.60 -14.07 -4.53
CA ILE A 97 -7.13 -13.92 -5.89
C ILE A 97 -8.30 -14.89 -6.13
N ARG A 98 -8.17 -16.14 -5.66
CA ARG A 98 -9.26 -17.12 -5.77
C ARG A 98 -10.51 -16.73 -4.99
N LYS A 99 -10.36 -16.11 -3.81
CA LYS A 99 -11.49 -15.74 -2.95
C LYS A 99 -12.12 -14.41 -3.33
N LEU A 100 -11.32 -13.50 -3.91
CA LEU A 100 -11.70 -12.11 -4.17
C LEU A 100 -11.28 -11.69 -5.59
N PRO A 101 -11.80 -12.34 -6.64
CA PRO A 101 -11.47 -12.03 -8.04
C PRO A 101 -11.76 -10.56 -8.39
N ASP A 102 -12.89 -10.03 -7.90
CA ASP A 102 -13.32 -8.64 -8.13
C ASP A 102 -12.41 -7.57 -7.48
N LYS A 103 -11.39 -8.00 -6.71
CA LYS A 103 -10.36 -7.12 -6.15
C LYS A 103 -9.13 -6.98 -7.05
N ILE A 104 -9.08 -7.71 -8.16
CA ILE A 104 -8.05 -7.62 -9.18
C ILE A 104 -8.66 -6.91 -10.39
N VAL A 105 -8.07 -5.77 -10.79
CA VAL A 105 -8.65 -4.86 -11.79
C VAL A 105 -8.97 -5.54 -13.12
N ASP A 106 -8.10 -6.44 -13.55
CA ASP A 106 -8.18 -7.20 -14.79
C ASP A 106 -8.58 -8.67 -14.57
N ASN A 107 -8.93 -9.04 -13.33
CA ASN A 107 -9.25 -10.39 -12.92
C ASN A 107 -8.17 -11.44 -13.28
N CYS A 108 -6.90 -11.02 -13.35
CA CYS A 108 -5.78 -11.88 -13.69
C CYS A 108 -5.39 -12.85 -12.55
N SER A 109 -4.69 -13.92 -12.92
CA SER A 109 -4.20 -14.97 -12.00
C SER A 109 -2.67 -14.99 -11.89
N LEU A 110 -2.14 -15.67 -10.87
CA LEU A 110 -0.69 -15.87 -10.66
C LEU A 110 -0.18 -17.22 -11.19
N GLU A 111 -0.98 -17.92 -12.00
CA GLU A 111 -0.61 -19.28 -12.44
C GLU A 111 0.56 -19.28 -13.42
N VAL A 112 0.67 -18.24 -14.26
CA VAL A 112 1.75 -18.12 -15.25
C VAL A 112 2.66 -16.92 -14.97
N ALA A 113 2.11 -15.76 -14.59
CA ALA A 113 2.89 -14.52 -14.48
C ALA A 113 3.70 -14.24 -15.75
N ILE A 114 5.01 -13.96 -15.65
CA ILE A 114 5.93 -13.90 -16.81
C ILE A 114 6.68 -15.22 -17.06
N ASP A 115 6.27 -16.30 -16.39
CA ASP A 115 6.81 -17.66 -16.54
C ASP A 115 8.32 -17.74 -16.25
N LEU A 116 8.83 -16.91 -15.32
CA LEU A 116 10.25 -16.89 -14.98
C LEU A 116 10.72 -18.23 -14.42
N TYR A 117 9.83 -19.00 -13.78
CA TYR A 117 10.16 -20.34 -13.29
C TYR A 117 10.74 -21.24 -14.39
N ASN A 118 10.19 -21.18 -15.61
CA ASN A 118 10.70 -21.93 -16.74
C ASN A 118 11.74 -21.15 -17.57
N ARG A 119 11.75 -19.81 -17.48
CA ARG A 119 12.53 -18.92 -18.36
C ARG A 119 13.74 -18.25 -17.70
N TYR A 120 14.08 -18.62 -16.46
CA TYR A 120 15.17 -17.96 -15.71
C TYR A 120 16.52 -17.94 -16.44
N LYS A 121 16.84 -18.96 -17.25
CA LYS A 121 18.09 -19.01 -18.04
C LYS A 121 18.10 -18.11 -19.27
N VAL A 122 16.93 -17.78 -19.81
CA VAL A 122 16.80 -16.88 -20.97
C VAL A 122 16.82 -15.43 -20.50
N LEU A 123 16.31 -15.17 -19.29
CA LEU A 123 16.30 -13.84 -18.66
C LEU A 123 17.57 -13.48 -17.89
N SER A 124 18.51 -14.40 -17.69
CA SER A 124 19.76 -14.16 -16.94
C SER A 124 20.84 -13.38 -17.72
N PHE A 125 20.51 -12.75 -18.85
CA PHE A 125 21.42 -11.92 -19.66
C PHE A 125 21.02 -10.44 -19.73
N LEU A 126 20.04 -10.00 -18.93
CA LEU A 126 19.85 -8.60 -18.56
C LEU A 126 20.70 -8.28 -17.33
#